data_AF-A0A2G9MEK4-F1
#
_entry.id   AF-A0A2G9MEK4-F1
#
_cell.length_a   1.000
_cell.length_b   1.000
_cell.length_c   1.000
_cell.angle_alpha   90.00
_cell.angle_beta   90.00
_cell.angle_gamma   90.00
#
_symmetry.space_group_name_H-M   'P 1'
#
loop_
_entity.id
_entity.type
_entity.pdbx_description
1 polymer ?
#
loop_
_entity_poly.entity_id
_entity_poly.type
_entity_poly.pdbx_seq_one_letter_code
_entity_poly.pdbx_strand_id
1 'polypeptide(L)'
;MVENMIRGKKGEGTWFHEHVADMIIAVVCLGLLFFVIGRVYSINHDSKIDQVTGDLEEIASLIKQVKSGIDGKILVSVPKNWQIVSFYQDYYKPVQCGKYCICICQDFSIDSCEKEEEYCADFNEKIVIRDGKIGIDKTIELKAVKIGEEFEVYKNA
;
A
#
# COMPACT_ATOMS: atom_id res chain seq x y z
N MET A 1 77.52 -22.17 -37.93
CA MET A 1 76.31 -22.82 -38.49
C MET A 1 75.24 -22.71 -37.43
N VAL A 2 74.27 -21.83 -37.69
CA VAL A 2 72.93 -21.71 -37.09
C VAL A 2 72.85 -21.40 -35.59
N GLU A 3 72.79 -20.10 -35.32
CA GLU A 3 71.99 -19.49 -34.25
C GLU A 3 70.55 -20.02 -34.27
N ASN A 4 69.94 -20.26 -33.10
CA ASN A 4 68.50 -20.09 -32.91
C ASN A 4 68.17 -19.92 -31.42
N MET A 5 68.22 -18.66 -30.98
CA MET A 5 67.52 -18.18 -29.79
C MET A 5 66.04 -18.00 -30.14
N ILE A 6 65.18 -18.94 -29.72
CA ILE A 6 63.73 -18.66 -29.65
C ILE A 6 63.48 -18.06 -28.26
N ARG A 7 63.60 -16.73 -28.22
CA ARG A 7 63.34 -15.87 -27.07
C ARG A 7 61.83 -15.79 -26.85
N GLY A 8 61.34 -16.46 -25.80
CA GLY A 8 59.95 -16.35 -25.36
C GLY A 8 59.63 -14.91 -24.95
N LYS A 9 58.71 -14.27 -25.68
CA LYS A 9 58.19 -12.94 -25.38
C LYS A 9 57.08 -13.12 -24.34
N LYS A 10 57.42 -12.91 -23.06
CA LYS A 10 56.50 -13.05 -21.91
C LYS A 10 55.79 -11.71 -21.68
N GLY A 11 54.48 -11.79 -21.46
CA GLY A 11 53.51 -10.70 -21.58
C GLY A 11 53.80 -9.43 -20.78
N GLU A 12 53.68 -8.31 -21.48
CA GLU A 12 53.60 -6.96 -20.93
C GLU A 12 52.18 -6.45 -21.22
N GLY A 13 51.27 -6.59 -20.25
CA GLY A 13 49.88 -6.16 -20.43
C GLY A 13 48.99 -6.23 -19.19
N THR A 14 49.54 -6.46 -18.00
CA THR A 14 48.76 -6.69 -16.77
C THR A 14 48.47 -5.42 -15.95
N TRP A 15 49.14 -4.30 -16.22
CA TRP A 15 49.04 -3.09 -15.39
C TRP A 15 47.75 -2.28 -15.60
N PHE A 16 47.10 -2.37 -16.77
CA PHE A 16 45.80 -1.72 -17.00
C PHE A 16 44.61 -2.56 -16.52
N HIS A 17 44.81 -3.87 -16.32
CA HIS A 17 43.73 -4.81 -16.04
C HIS A 17 43.26 -4.73 -14.57
N GLU A 18 44.14 -4.32 -13.65
CA GLU A 18 43.84 -4.19 -12.22
C GLU A 18 42.84 -3.06 -11.96
N HIS A 19 43.09 -1.86 -12.51
CA HIS A 19 42.20 -0.72 -12.31
C HIS A 19 40.86 -0.82 -13.06
N VAL A 20 40.85 -1.51 -14.21
CA VAL A 20 39.60 -1.73 -14.97
C VAL A 20 38.70 -2.74 -14.28
N ALA A 21 39.27 -3.78 -13.64
CA ALA A 21 38.51 -4.76 -12.88
C ALA A 21 37.79 -4.11 -11.68
N ASP A 22 38.49 -3.25 -10.93
CA ASP A 22 37.91 -2.52 -9.80
C ASP A 22 36.76 -1.61 -10.25
N MET A 23 36.91 -0.95 -11.39
CA MET A 23 35.87 -0.09 -11.95
C MET A 23 34.62 -0.89 -12.35
N ILE A 24 34.79 -2.07 -12.97
CA ILE A 24 33.66 -2.94 -13.35
C ILE A 24 32.94 -3.45 -12.11
N ILE A 25 33.68 -3.90 -11.09
CA ILE A 25 33.12 -4.38 -9.83
C ILE A 25 32.31 -3.27 -9.15
N ALA A 26 32.83 -2.04 -9.12
CA ALA A 26 32.13 -0.90 -8.54
C ALA A 26 30.79 -0.62 -9.26
N VAL A 27 30.76 -0.66 -10.59
CA VAL A 27 29.54 -0.47 -11.38
C VAL A 27 28.52 -1.58 -11.14
N VAL A 28 28.97 -2.84 -11.08
CA VAL A 28 28.08 -3.98 -10.79
C VAL A 28 27.51 -3.88 -9.38
N CYS A 29 28.32 -3.54 -8.37
CA CYS A 29 27.86 -3.32 -7.01
C CYS A 29 26.84 -2.18 -6.92
N LEU A 30 27.07 -1.08 -7.65
CA LEU A 30 26.14 0.05 -7.71
C LEU A 30 24.80 -0.37 -8.34
N GLY A 31 24.85 -1.12 -9.45
CA GLY A 31 23.67 -1.66 -10.10
C GLY A 31 22.86 -2.60 -9.20
N LEU A 32 23.54 -3.48 -8.47
CA LEU A 32 22.89 -4.36 -7.48
C LEU A 32 22.24 -3.57 -6.34
N LEU A 33 22.88 -2.50 -5.87
CA LEU A 33 22.30 -1.62 -4.85
C LEU A 33 20.98 -1.01 -5.31
N PHE A 34 20.94 -0.44 -6.52
CA PHE A 34 19.70 0.11 -7.09
C PHE A 34 18.63 -0.97 -7.29
N PHE A 35 19.03 -2.18 -7.71
CA PHE A 35 18.11 -3.31 -7.87
C PHE A 35 17.48 -3.72 -6.53
N VAL A 36 18.26 -3.84 -5.47
CA VAL A 36 17.77 -4.19 -4.13
C VAL A 36 16.84 -3.10 -3.59
N ILE A 37 17.21 -1.83 -3.76
CA ILE A 37 16.37 -0.70 -3.36
C ILE A 37 15.01 -0.80 -4.05
N GLY A 38 14.98 -0.96 -5.38
CA GLY A 38 13.73 -1.09 -6.14
C GLY A 38 12.86 -2.26 -5.65
N ARG A 39 13.46 -3.42 -5.36
CA ARG A 39 12.75 -4.57 -4.81
C ARG A 39 12.14 -4.30 -3.43
N VAL A 40 12.88 -3.66 -2.53
CA VAL A 40 12.39 -3.30 -1.20
C VAL A 40 11.24 -2.30 -1.28
N TYR A 41 11.32 -1.31 -2.17
CA TYR A 41 10.22 -0.38 -2.41
C TYR A 41 8.96 -1.11 -2.90
N SER A 42 9.08 -2.02 -3.86
CA SER A 42 7.94 -2.81 -4.36
C SER A 42 7.28 -3.64 -3.25
N ILE A 43 8.06 -4.36 -2.44
CA ILE A 43 7.52 -5.19 -1.35
C ILE A 43 6.77 -4.35 -0.31
N ASN A 44 7.28 -3.16 0.00
CA ASN A 44 6.62 -2.26 0.95
C ASN A 44 5.28 -1.71 0.42
N HIS A 45 5.11 -1.56 -0.90
CA HIS A 45 3.83 -1.16 -1.48
C HIS A 45 2.79 -2.27 -1.36
N ASP A 46 3.16 -3.51 -1.74
CA ASP A 46 2.27 -4.67 -1.67
C ASP A 46 1.82 -4.94 -0.21
N SER A 47 2.72 -4.80 0.77
CA SER A 47 2.38 -5.02 2.18
C SER A 47 1.36 -4.01 2.75
N LYS A 48 1.35 -2.77 2.25
CA LYS A 48 0.38 -1.75 2.68
C LYS A 48 -1.00 -2.03 2.11
N ILE A 49 -1.03 -2.50 0.86
CA ILE A 49 -2.24 -2.92 0.15
C ILE A 49 -2.92 -4.07 0.90
N ASP A 50 -2.15 -5.10 1.25
CA ASP A 50 -2.68 -6.26 1.98
C ASP A 50 -3.23 -5.85 3.36
N GLN A 51 -2.55 -4.94 4.04
CA GLN A 51 -3.01 -4.40 5.33
C GLN A 51 -4.32 -3.63 5.19
N VAL A 52 -4.42 -2.72 4.22
CA VAL A 52 -5.64 -1.93 3.98
C VAL A 52 -6.82 -2.82 3.62
N THR A 53 -6.58 -3.84 2.80
CA THR A 53 -7.61 -4.80 2.40
C THR A 53 -8.13 -5.58 3.62
N GLY A 54 -7.23 -6.08 4.47
CA GLY A 54 -7.61 -6.77 5.71
C GLY A 54 -8.39 -5.88 6.68
N ASP A 55 -7.95 -4.64 6.87
CA ASP A 55 -8.64 -3.64 7.69
C ASP A 55 -10.07 -3.34 7.16
N LEU A 56 -10.22 -3.24 5.84
CA LEU A 56 -11.52 -3.02 5.20
C LEU A 56 -12.46 -4.22 5.41
N GLU A 57 -11.94 -5.44 5.31
CA GLU A 57 -12.69 -6.66 5.60
C GLU A 57 -13.13 -6.73 7.07
N GLU A 58 -12.28 -6.30 8.01
CA GLU A 58 -12.64 -6.19 9.42
C GLU A 58 -13.75 -5.16 9.66
N ILE A 59 -13.69 -4.00 9.00
CA ILE A 59 -14.76 -2.98 9.02
C ILE A 59 -16.06 -3.58 8.48
N ALA A 60 -16.00 -4.26 7.34
CA ALA A 60 -17.16 -4.92 6.75
C ALA A 60 -17.74 -6.01 7.67
N SER A 61 -16.88 -6.76 8.36
CA SER A 61 -17.26 -7.76 9.36
C SER A 61 -17.94 -7.13 10.56
N LEU A 62 -17.41 -6.00 11.08
CA LEU A 62 -18.03 -5.27 12.17
C LEU A 62 -19.44 -4.79 11.81
N ILE A 63 -19.62 -4.23 10.61
CA ILE A 63 -20.95 -3.78 10.14
C ILE A 63 -21.92 -4.96 10.06
N LYS A 64 -21.46 -6.13 9.59
CA LYS A 64 -22.27 -7.37 9.59
C LYS A 64 -22.64 -7.83 11.00
N GLN A 65 -21.72 -7.73 11.97
CA GLN A 65 -22.00 -8.10 13.36
C GLN A 65 -23.05 -7.19 14.01
N VAL A 66 -22.92 -5.87 13.81
CA VAL A 66 -23.90 -4.89 14.29
C VAL A 66 -25.27 -5.10 13.62
N LYS A 67 -25.30 -5.50 12.35
CA LYS A 67 -26.54 -5.90 11.68
C LYS A 67 -27.21 -7.11 12.34
N SER A 68 -26.43 -8.06 12.85
CA SER A 68 -26.93 -9.20 13.62
C SER A 68 -27.32 -8.84 15.07
N GLY A 69 -27.27 -7.56 15.45
CA GLY A 69 -27.64 -7.08 16.78
C GLY A 69 -26.54 -7.23 17.83
N ILE A 70 -25.30 -7.49 17.39
CA ILE A 70 -24.13 -7.60 18.27
C ILE A 70 -23.38 -6.28 18.20
N ASP A 71 -23.38 -5.53 19.31
CA ASP A 71 -22.51 -4.36 19.44
C ASP A 71 -21.05 -4.82 19.37
N GLY A 72 -20.31 -4.28 18.40
CA GLY A 72 -18.92 -4.64 18.16
C GLY A 72 -18.02 -3.42 18.20
N LYS A 73 -16.76 -3.67 18.51
CA LYS A 73 -15.66 -2.72 18.35
C LYS A 73 -14.53 -3.42 17.64
N ILE A 74 -13.86 -2.72 16.73
CA ILE A 74 -12.67 -3.24 16.06
C ILE A 74 -11.54 -2.23 16.16
N LEU A 75 -10.31 -2.75 16.11
CA LEU A 75 -9.12 -1.95 16.01
C LEU A 75 -8.67 -1.97 14.56
N VAL A 76 -8.78 -0.83 13.87
CA VAL A 76 -8.33 -0.72 12.49
C VAL A 76 -6.96 -0.08 12.46
N SER A 77 -6.01 -0.69 11.75
CA SER A 77 -4.62 -0.23 11.69
C SER A 77 -4.21 0.20 10.28
N VAL A 78 -4.87 1.23 9.77
CA VAL A 78 -4.64 1.73 8.42
C VAL A 78 -3.30 2.49 8.33
N PRO A 79 -2.57 2.41 7.19
CA PRO A 79 -1.35 3.19 6.97
C PRO A 79 -1.53 4.70 7.16
N LYS A 80 -0.44 5.38 7.54
CA LYS A 80 -0.43 6.84 7.74
C LYS A 80 -0.86 7.60 6.49
N ASN A 81 -1.61 8.68 6.70
CA ASN A 81 -2.22 9.55 5.69
C ASN A 81 -3.41 8.93 4.95
N TRP A 82 -3.82 7.71 5.26
CA TRP A 82 -5.01 7.12 4.68
C TRP A 82 -6.24 7.43 5.52
N GLN A 83 -7.39 7.36 4.88
CA GLN A 83 -8.64 7.87 5.43
C GLN A 83 -9.80 6.99 5.00
N ILE A 84 -10.73 6.77 5.93
CA ILE A 84 -11.97 6.06 5.65
C ILE A 84 -13.02 7.08 5.23
N VAL A 85 -13.59 6.88 4.04
CA VAL A 85 -14.62 7.73 3.45
C VAL A 85 -15.82 6.86 3.07
N SER A 86 -17.03 7.31 3.40
CA SER A 86 -18.27 6.66 2.98
C SER A 86 -18.91 7.42 1.83
N PHE A 87 -19.23 6.72 0.75
CA PHE A 87 -19.97 7.27 -0.39
C PHE A 87 -21.39 6.70 -0.46
N TYR A 88 -22.29 7.51 -1.00
CA TYR A 88 -23.71 7.18 -1.10
C TYR A 88 -24.23 7.60 -2.48
N GLN A 89 -25.28 6.90 -2.92
CA GLN A 89 -25.76 6.85 -4.31
C GLN A 89 -25.99 8.21 -4.99
N ASP A 90 -26.24 9.28 -4.22
CA ASP A 90 -26.62 10.61 -4.73
C ASP A 90 -25.48 11.64 -4.75
N TYR A 91 -24.26 11.26 -4.34
CA TYR A 91 -23.11 12.16 -4.25
C TYR A 91 -21.93 11.65 -5.10
N TYR A 92 -20.98 12.55 -5.40
CA TYR A 92 -19.74 12.23 -6.12
C TYR A 92 -19.10 10.99 -5.51
N LYS A 93 -19.10 9.89 -6.27
CA LYS A 93 -18.59 8.58 -5.85
C LYS A 93 -17.66 8.01 -6.92
N PRO A 94 -16.67 7.20 -6.53
CA PRO A 94 -15.83 6.49 -7.49
C PRO A 94 -16.64 5.55 -8.38
N VAL A 95 -16.18 5.31 -9.61
CA VAL A 95 -16.80 4.38 -10.56
C VAL A 95 -16.96 2.97 -9.97
N GLN A 96 -16.01 2.56 -9.14
CA GLN A 96 -15.97 1.27 -8.45
C GLN A 96 -17.00 1.10 -7.31
N CYS A 97 -17.68 2.19 -6.92
CA CYS A 97 -18.66 2.18 -5.84
C CYS A 97 -20.09 1.97 -6.35
N GLY A 98 -20.79 0.97 -5.79
CA GLY A 98 -22.19 0.64 -6.09
C GLY A 98 -23.20 1.64 -5.51
N LYS A 99 -24.06 1.21 -4.58
CA LYS A 99 -25.07 2.10 -3.97
C LYS A 99 -24.56 2.82 -2.72
N TYR A 100 -23.94 2.08 -1.83
CA TYR A 100 -23.28 2.59 -0.64
C TYR A 100 -21.94 1.89 -0.55
N CYS A 101 -20.86 2.61 -0.32
CA CYS A 101 -19.56 1.98 -0.14
C CYS A 101 -18.74 2.71 0.90
N ILE A 102 -17.81 1.97 1.49
CA ILE A 102 -16.73 2.53 2.30
C ILE A 102 -15.44 2.31 1.52
N CYS A 103 -14.68 3.37 1.33
CA CYS A 103 -13.36 3.31 0.70
C CYS A 103 -12.30 3.78 1.68
N ILE A 104 -11.10 3.21 1.54
CA ILE A 104 -9.90 3.67 2.22
C ILE A 104 -9.00 4.34 1.18
N CYS A 105 -8.87 5.65 1.26
CA CYS A 105 -8.18 6.48 0.27
C CYS A 105 -6.97 7.18 0.89
N GLN A 106 -5.95 7.50 0.09
CA GLN A 106 -4.74 8.21 0.54
C GLN A 106 -4.97 9.70 0.82
N ASP A 107 -6.09 10.28 0.38
CA ASP A 107 -6.42 11.69 0.58
C ASP A 107 -7.95 11.90 0.59
N PHE A 108 -8.38 13.12 0.96
CA PHE A 108 -9.77 13.55 1.05
C PHE A 108 -10.47 13.80 -0.30
N SER A 109 -9.75 13.72 -1.41
CA SER A 109 -10.30 13.98 -2.75
C SER A 109 -11.01 12.75 -3.30
N ILE A 110 -12.14 12.94 -3.99
CA ILE A 110 -12.76 11.84 -4.76
C ILE A 110 -11.80 11.37 -5.86
N ASP A 111 -11.01 12.29 -6.44
CA ASP A 111 -9.92 11.97 -7.37
C ASP A 111 -8.80 11.16 -6.71
N SER A 112 -8.69 11.28 -5.39
CA SER A 112 -8.07 10.34 -4.45
C SER A 112 -8.54 8.95 -4.80
N CYS A 113 -9.81 8.70 -4.43
CA CYS A 113 -10.66 7.50 -4.47
C CYS A 113 -10.98 6.86 -5.84
N GLU A 114 -10.57 7.49 -6.94
CA GLU A 114 -10.73 6.97 -8.30
C GLU A 114 -9.46 6.32 -8.87
N LYS A 115 -8.32 6.43 -8.19
CA LYS A 115 -7.05 5.91 -8.72
C LYS A 115 -6.95 4.41 -8.44
N GLU A 116 -6.16 3.71 -9.26
CA GLU A 116 -6.04 2.24 -9.26
C GLU A 116 -5.47 1.63 -7.95
N GLU A 117 -5.12 2.43 -6.93
CA GLU A 117 -4.47 1.98 -5.69
C GLU A 117 -5.41 1.94 -4.46
N GLU A 118 -6.71 1.69 -4.67
CA GLU A 118 -7.71 1.94 -3.63
C GLU A 118 -8.72 0.81 -3.42
N TYR A 119 -9.17 0.72 -2.18
CA TYR A 119 -9.93 -0.42 -1.67
C TYR A 119 -11.29 0.06 -1.17
N CYS A 120 -12.32 -0.30 -1.92
CA CYS A 120 -13.71 0.01 -1.61
C CYS A 120 -14.49 -1.28 -1.32
N ALA A 121 -15.31 -1.24 -0.27
CA ALA A 121 -16.27 -2.29 0.05
C ALA A 121 -17.68 -1.75 -0.19
N ASP A 122 -18.45 -2.49 -1.00
CA ASP A 122 -19.85 -2.18 -1.26
C ASP A 122 -20.78 -2.72 -0.18
N PHE A 123 -21.82 -1.95 0.10
CA PHE A 123 -22.86 -2.24 1.05
C PHE A 123 -24.25 -1.97 0.46
N ASN A 124 -25.22 -2.75 0.91
CA ASN A 124 -26.62 -2.62 0.50
C ASN A 124 -27.40 -1.59 1.34
N GLU A 125 -26.80 -1.10 2.42
CA GLU A 125 -27.42 -0.23 3.42
C GLU A 125 -26.59 1.04 3.58
N LYS A 126 -27.26 2.14 3.94
CA LYS A 126 -26.61 3.43 4.10
C LYS A 126 -25.71 3.41 5.32
N ILE A 127 -24.44 3.75 5.12
CA ILE A 127 -23.44 3.87 6.17
C ILE A 127 -23.01 5.33 6.24
N VAL A 128 -23.08 5.90 7.44
CA VAL A 128 -22.73 7.29 7.72
C VAL A 128 -21.54 7.30 8.67
N ILE A 129 -20.45 7.92 8.25
CA ILE A 129 -19.31 8.19 9.12
C ILE A 129 -19.60 9.51 9.83
N ARG A 130 -19.76 9.47 11.16
CA ARG A 130 -20.32 10.61 11.93
C ARG A 130 -19.42 11.85 11.92
N ASP A 131 -18.10 11.64 11.89
CA ASP A 131 -17.12 12.72 11.77
C ASP A 131 -16.92 13.17 10.32
N GLY A 132 -17.69 12.63 9.38
CA GLY A 132 -17.58 12.79 7.92
C GLY A 132 -16.33 12.12 7.33
N LYS A 133 -15.24 12.13 8.09
CA LYS A 133 -13.88 11.80 7.69
C LYS A 133 -13.11 11.30 8.92
N ILE A 134 -12.60 10.07 8.86
CA ILE A 134 -11.72 9.55 9.91
C ILE A 134 -10.30 9.49 9.34
N GLY A 135 -9.47 10.47 9.74
CA GLY A 135 -8.04 10.46 9.46
C GLY A 135 -7.33 9.46 10.37
N ILE A 136 -6.52 8.58 9.77
CA ILE A 136 -5.89 7.46 10.47
C ILE A 136 -4.38 7.69 10.50
N ASP A 137 -3.91 8.26 11.60
CA ASP A 137 -2.47 8.40 11.86
C ASP A 137 -1.89 7.26 12.72
N LYS A 138 -2.77 6.47 13.37
CA LYS A 138 -2.48 5.35 14.29
C LYS A 138 -3.66 4.37 14.31
N THR A 139 -3.48 3.21 14.95
CA THR A 139 -4.58 2.29 15.28
C THR A 139 -5.72 3.03 15.96
N ILE A 140 -6.93 2.90 15.40
CA ILE A 140 -8.14 3.53 15.92
C ILE A 140 -9.17 2.46 16.30
N GLU A 141 -9.85 2.67 17.41
CA GLU A 141 -11.01 1.85 17.78
C GLU A 141 -12.24 2.43 17.07
N LEU A 142 -12.82 1.65 16.16
CA LEU A 142 -14.08 2.01 15.51
C LEU A 142 -15.23 1.33 16.24
N LYS A 143 -16.30 2.10 16.46
CA LYS A 143 -17.57 1.59 16.93
C LYS A 143 -18.62 1.82 15.85
N ALA A 144 -19.40 0.78 15.58
CA ALA A 144 -20.55 0.85 14.69
C ALA A 144 -21.83 0.68 15.52
N VAL A 145 -22.84 1.49 15.23
CA VAL A 145 -24.15 1.42 15.88
C VAL A 145 -25.22 1.55 14.82
N LYS A 146 -26.29 0.76 14.96
CA LYS A 146 -27.48 0.90 14.11
C LYS A 146 -28.41 1.96 14.69
N ILE A 147 -28.70 3.02 13.93
CA ILE A 147 -29.64 4.07 14.32
C ILE A 147 -30.78 4.11 13.29
N GLY A 148 -31.92 3.53 13.66
CA GLY A 148 -33.04 3.38 12.74
C GLY A 148 -32.71 2.43 11.58
N GLU A 149 -32.74 2.96 10.35
CA GLU A 149 -32.40 2.23 9.12
C GLU A 149 -30.93 2.45 8.66
N GLU A 150 -30.17 3.29 9.36
CA GLU A 150 -28.79 3.66 8.99
C GLU A 150 -27.77 3.06 9.97
N PHE A 151 -26.55 2.81 9.47
CA PHE A 151 -25.42 2.42 10.30
C PHE A 151 -24.48 3.61 10.47
N GLU A 152 -24.25 4.00 11.72
CA GLU A 152 -23.27 5.04 12.04
C GLU A 152 -21.96 4.42 12.51
N VAL A 153 -20.87 4.79 11.85
CA VAL A 153 -19.51 4.42 12.24
C VAL A 153 -18.80 5.67 12.76
N TYR A 154 -18.21 5.58 13.94
CA TYR A 154 -17.49 6.68 14.55
C TYR A 154 -16.25 6.18 15.29
N LYS A 155 -15.28 7.09 15.45
CA LYS A 155 -14.09 6.85 16.24
C LYS A 155 -14.47 6.81 17.71
N ASN A 156 -14.17 5.71 18.39
CA ASN A 156 -14.29 5.64 19.84
C ASN A 156 -13.09 6.40 20.43
N ALA A 157 -13.36 7.46 21.19
CA ALA A 157 -12.34 8.30 21.82
C ALA A 157 -11.72 7.62 23.05
#